data_AF-A0A650GE32-F1
#
_entry.id   AF-A0A650GE32-F1
#
_cell.length_a   1.000
_cell.length_b   1.000
_cell.length_c   1.000
_cell.angle_alpha   90.00
_cell.angle_beta   90.00
_cell.angle_gamma   90.00
#
_symmetry.space_group_name_H-M   'P 1'
#
loop_
_entity.id
_entity.type
_entity.pdbx_description
1 polymer ?
#
loop_
_entity_poly.entity_id
_entity_poly.type
_entity_poly.pdbx_seq_one_letter_code
_entity_poly.pdbx_strand_id
1 'polypeptide(L)'
;GISFSWIYSLMWTLPPLFGWSHYGPEGPGTTCSVNWYAKDIANVSYIVCLFTFCLVIPFLVIVYCYGRMLLTVKKVTVRHSMGHAKERKVLLMVTLMVTCFLLCWLPYGIVALVATFGRPGLVSAIASIVPSVLAKSS
;
A
#
# COMPACT_ATOMS: atom_id res chain seq x y z
N GLY A 1 4.80 18.16 6.10
CA GLY A 1 4.10 18.99 5.11
C GLY A 1 2.73 18.41 4.86
N ILE A 2 1.70 18.92 5.54
CA ILE A 2 0.32 18.40 5.47
C ILE A 2 -0.26 18.60 4.07
N SER A 3 -0.02 19.77 3.46
CA SER A 3 -0.48 20.10 2.12
C SER A 3 0.06 19.13 1.05
N PHE A 4 1.31 18.68 1.18
CA PHE A 4 1.89 17.70 0.27
C PHE A 4 1.16 16.35 0.35
N SER A 5 0.84 15.89 1.56
CA SER A 5 0.07 14.65 1.75
C SER A 5 -1.31 14.73 1.11
N TRP A 6 -2.02 15.86 1.27
CA TRP A 6 -3.32 16.06 0.62
C TRP A 6 -3.24 16.06 -0.89
N ILE A 7 -2.28 16.79 -1.46
CA ILE A 7 -2.07 16.84 -2.91
C ILE A 7 -1.71 15.45 -3.44
N TYR A 8 -0.82 14.73 -2.74
CA TYR A 8 -0.43 13.38 -3.12
C TYR A 8 -1.61 12.41 -3.08
N SER A 9 -2.44 12.46 -2.04
CA SER A 9 -3.66 11.64 -1.95
C SER A 9 -4.63 11.97 -3.09
N LEU A 10 -4.90 13.24 -3.36
CA LEU A 10 -5.80 13.66 -4.44
C LEU A 10 -5.26 13.26 -5.82
N MET A 11 -3.96 13.38 -6.04
CA MET A 11 -3.31 12.97 -7.29
C MET A 11 -3.54 11.50 -7.61
N TRP A 12 -3.64 10.63 -6.60
CA TRP A 12 -3.90 9.21 -6.80
C TRP A 12 -5.37 8.82 -6.73
N THR A 13 -6.27 9.59 -6.10
CA THR A 13 -7.70 9.23 -6.00
C THR A 13 -8.59 9.86 -7.07
N LEU A 14 -8.17 10.97 -7.67
CA LEU A 14 -8.91 11.66 -8.72
C LEU A 14 -8.83 11.03 -10.12
N PRO A 15 -7.73 10.38 -10.56
CA PRO A 15 -7.62 9.89 -11.93
C PRO A 15 -8.79 8.99 -12.41
N PRO A 16 -9.36 8.08 -11.59
CA PRO A 16 -10.52 7.28 -12.01
C PRO A 16 -11.80 8.08 -12.22
N LEU A 17 -11.90 9.31 -11.70
CA LEU A 17 -13.01 10.22 -11.97
C LEU A 17 -12.85 10.95 -13.31
N PHE A 18 -11.62 11.09 -13.78
CA PHE A 18 -11.28 11.76 -15.05
C PHE A 18 -11.02 10.78 -16.20
N GLY A 19 -11.38 9.50 -16.02
CA GLY A 19 -11.32 8.47 -17.07
C GLY A 19 -10.03 7.64 -17.09
N TRP A 20 -9.09 7.86 -16.16
CA TRP A 20 -7.97 6.95 -15.96
C TRP A 20 -8.32 5.92 -14.90
N SER A 21 -8.90 4.81 -15.36
CA SER A 21 -9.59 3.80 -14.55
C SER A 21 -11.02 4.20 -14.17
N HIS A 22 -11.77 3.29 -13.54
CA HIS A 22 -13.15 3.53 -13.12
C HIS A 22 -13.46 2.91 -11.75
N TYR A 23 -14.27 3.60 -10.96
CA TYR A 23 -14.85 3.07 -9.72
C TYR A 23 -16.11 2.26 -10.01
N GLY A 24 -16.25 1.11 -9.35
CA GLY A 24 -17.41 0.23 -9.48
C GLY A 24 -17.61 -0.66 -8.26
N PRO A 25 -18.73 -1.38 -8.19
CA PRO A 25 -19.00 -2.33 -7.12
C PRO A 25 -18.06 -3.55 -7.18
N GLU A 26 -17.61 -4.00 -6.02
CA GLU A 26 -16.79 -5.20 -5.84
C GLU A 26 -17.56 -6.37 -5.22
N GLY A 27 -17.22 -7.60 -5.63
CA GLY A 27 -17.72 -8.83 -5.02
C GLY A 27 -19.25 -8.96 -5.10
N PRO A 28 -19.97 -9.16 -3.97
CA PRO A 28 -21.44 -9.24 -3.96
C PRO A 28 -22.14 -7.89 -4.20
N GLY A 29 -21.39 -6.81 -4.46
CA GLY A 29 -21.95 -5.49 -4.78
C GLY A 29 -22.21 -4.58 -3.57
N THR A 30 -21.72 -4.95 -2.38
CA THR A 30 -21.93 -4.20 -1.13
C THR A 30 -20.86 -3.16 -0.84
N THR A 31 -19.76 -3.14 -1.59
CA THR A 31 -18.69 -2.15 -1.43
C THR A 31 -18.20 -1.67 -2.79
N CYS A 32 -17.73 -0.43 -2.87
CA CYS A 32 -17.16 0.14 -4.09
C CYS A 32 -15.64 0.19 -4.00
N SER A 33 -14.98 -0.03 -5.13
CA SER A 33 -13.54 0.22 -5.31
C SER A 33 -13.22 0.42 -6.79
N VAL A 34 -11.94 0.55 -7.12
CA VAL A 34 -11.48 0.59 -8.50
C VAL A 34 -11.79 -0.75 -9.19
N ASN A 35 -12.12 -0.73 -10.47
CA ASN A 35 -12.45 -1.96 -11.20
C ASN A 35 -11.19 -2.74 -11.59
N TRP A 36 -10.82 -3.76 -10.80
CA TRP A 36 -9.66 -4.63 -11.07
C TRP A 36 -9.90 -5.73 -12.12
N TYR A 37 -11.15 -5.92 -12.54
CA TYR A 37 -11.55 -6.96 -13.51
C TYR A 37 -11.46 -6.46 -14.96
N ALA A 38 -11.54 -5.14 -15.15
CA ALA A 38 -11.39 -4.53 -16.46
C ALA A 38 -9.94 -4.66 -16.94
N LYS A 39 -9.75 -5.29 -18.10
CA LYS A 39 -8.43 -5.58 -18.68
C LYS A 39 -7.91 -4.48 -19.60
N ASP A 40 -8.57 -3.32 -19.61
CA ASP A 40 -8.11 -2.19 -20.42
C ASP A 40 -6.76 -1.68 -19.93
N ILE A 41 -5.91 -1.27 -20.87
CA ILE A 41 -4.55 -0.79 -20.60
C ILE A 41 -4.56 0.38 -19.59
N ALA A 42 -5.59 1.23 -19.63
CA ALA A 42 -5.77 2.33 -18.69
C ALA A 42 -6.02 1.84 -17.25
N ASN A 43 -6.86 0.81 -17.07
CA ASN A 43 -7.14 0.21 -15.76
C ASN A 43 -5.88 -0.47 -15.21
N VAL A 44 -5.23 -1.31 -16.01
CA VAL A 44 -4.02 -2.05 -15.60
C VAL A 44 -2.88 -1.11 -15.23
N SER A 45 -2.62 -0.08 -16.05
CA SER A 45 -1.56 0.89 -15.79
C SER A 45 -1.79 1.66 -14.49
N TYR A 46 -3.03 2.08 -14.22
CA TYR A 46 -3.39 2.76 -12.98
C TYR A 46 -3.16 1.87 -11.74
N ILE A 47 -3.58 0.61 -11.80
CA ILE A 47 -3.41 -0.36 -10.71
C ILE A 47 -1.92 -0.54 -10.39
N VAL A 48 -1.08 -0.76 -11.41
CA VAL A 48 0.37 -0.93 -11.25
C VAL A 48 1.01 0.33 -10.64
N CYS A 49 0.60 1.51 -11.10
CA CYS A 49 1.08 2.78 -10.53
C CYS A 49 0.71 2.91 -9.05
N LEU A 50 -0.55 2.65 -8.68
CA LEU A 50 -0.98 2.69 -7.28
C LEU A 50 -0.14 1.77 -6.38
N PHE A 51 0.03 0.51 -6.76
CA PHE A 51 0.86 -0.43 -5.98
C PHE A 51 2.32 0.03 -5.90
N THR A 52 2.88 0.56 -6.97
CA THR A 52 4.28 0.97 -6.97
C THR A 52 4.50 2.20 -6.09
N PHE A 53 3.72 3.25 -6.31
CA PHE A 53 3.92 4.56 -5.67
C PHE A 53 3.33 4.66 -4.27
N CYS A 54 2.20 4.01 -4.00
CA CYS A 54 1.53 4.10 -2.70
C CYS A 54 1.92 2.95 -1.76
N LEU A 55 2.57 1.89 -2.24
CA LEU A 55 2.87 0.71 -1.44
C LEU A 55 4.37 0.34 -1.46
N VAL A 56 4.96 0.13 -2.64
CA VAL A 56 6.36 -0.34 -2.75
C VAL A 56 7.37 0.75 -2.36
N ILE A 57 7.24 1.96 -2.91
CA ILE A 57 8.19 3.06 -2.62
C ILE A 57 8.22 3.43 -1.13
N PRO A 58 7.08 3.67 -0.45
CA PRO A 58 7.08 3.98 0.99
C PRO A 58 7.74 2.88 1.82
N PHE A 59 7.50 1.61 1.49
CA PHE A 59 8.12 0.48 2.17
C PHE A 59 9.64 0.46 1.99
N LEU A 60 10.14 0.63 0.76
CA LEU A 60 11.58 0.65 0.47
C LEU A 60 12.29 1.78 1.22
N VAL A 61 11.69 2.97 1.26
CA VAL A 61 12.23 4.12 2.01
C VAL A 61 12.37 3.77 3.50
N ILE A 62 11.36 3.13 4.10
CA ILE A 62 11.39 2.74 5.51
C ILE A 62 12.45 1.69 5.80
N VAL A 63 12.52 0.63 4.98
CA VAL A 63 13.53 -0.43 5.12
C VAL A 63 14.94 0.17 5.00
N TYR A 64 15.16 1.05 4.03
CA TYR A 64 16.43 1.72 3.84
C TYR A 64 16.81 2.60 5.04
N CYS A 65 15.90 3.46 5.49
CA CYS A 65 16.14 4.34 6.65
C CYS A 65 16.43 3.54 7.93
N TYR A 66 15.65 2.48 8.21
CA TYR A 66 15.83 1.66 9.40
C TYR A 66 17.10 0.80 9.33
N GLY A 67 17.40 0.23 8.15
CA GLY A 67 18.64 -0.50 7.90
C GLY A 67 19.86 0.39 8.15
N ARG A 68 19.85 1.62 7.63
CA ARG A 68 20.90 2.62 7.87
C ARG A 68 21.00 3.00 9.35
N MET A 69 19.89 3.23 10.03
CA MET A 69 19.88 3.54 11.46
C MET A 69 20.47 2.40 12.30
N LEU A 70 20.10 1.14 12.03
CA LEU A 70 20.65 -0.02 12.73
C LEU A 70 22.16 -0.17 12.50
N LEU A 71 22.63 0.07 11.27
CA LEU A 71 24.06 0.06 10.95
C LEU A 71 24.81 1.16 11.70
N THR A 72 24.24 2.37 11.78
CA THR A 72 24.81 3.48 12.55
C THR A 72 24.84 3.17 14.05
N VAL A 73 23.76 2.64 14.62
CA VAL A 73 23.71 2.25 16.04
C VAL A 73 24.77 1.19 16.34
N LYS A 74 24.89 0.13 15.53
CA LYS A 74 25.95 -0.89 15.71
C LYS A 74 27.37 -0.30 15.69
N LYS A 75 27.62 0.73 14.86
CA LYS A 75 28.92 1.42 14.80
C LYS A 75 29.16 2.34 16.00
N VAL A 76 28.11 2.96 16.54
CA VAL A 76 28.19 3.98 17.61
C VAL A 76 28.12 3.38 19.01
N THR A 77 27.55 2.19 19.21
CA THR A 77 27.63 1.44 20.49
C THR A 77 29.08 1.17 20.92
N VAL A 78 30.04 1.24 19.99
CA VAL A 78 31.48 1.17 20.27
C VAL A 78 32.05 2.49 20.84
N ARG A 79 31.34 3.63 20.74
CA ARG A 79 31.90 4.96 21.07
C ARG A 79 31.09 5.89 21.99
N HIS A 80 29.75 5.90 21.99
CA HIS A 80 28.94 6.61 23.02
C HIS A 80 27.44 6.34 22.81
N SER A 81 26.75 5.79 23.81
CA SER A 81 25.35 5.36 23.71
C SER A 81 24.46 6.24 24.59
N MET A 82 23.69 7.17 24.02
CA MET A 82 22.47 7.69 24.70
C MET A 82 21.51 8.57 23.86
N GLY A 83 21.82 8.95 22.62
CA GLY A 83 21.02 9.95 21.88
C GLY A 83 19.79 9.45 21.08
N HIS A 84 19.77 8.21 20.58
CA HIS A 84 18.85 7.83 19.49
C HIS A 84 17.66 6.93 19.89
N ALA A 85 17.46 6.65 21.19
CA ALA A 85 16.40 5.74 21.63
C ALA A 85 14.98 6.27 21.32
N LYS A 86 14.76 7.58 21.45
CA LYS A 86 13.48 8.24 21.15
C LYS A 86 13.18 8.22 19.64
N GLU A 87 14.15 8.60 18.81
CA GLU A 87 14.04 8.56 17.35
C GLU A 87 13.77 7.14 16.85
N ARG A 88 14.47 6.14 17.41
CA ARG A 88 14.25 4.73 17.10
C ARG A 88 12.85 4.26 17.46
N LYS A 89 12.28 4.72 18.58
CA LYS A 89 10.90 4.38 18.97
C LYS A 89 9.88 4.95 17.98
N VAL A 90 10.03 6.21 17.57
CA VAL A 90 9.16 6.85 16.57
C VAL A 90 9.26 6.15 15.22
N LEU A 91 10.49 5.89 14.74
CA LEU A 91 10.73 5.16 13.49
C LEU A 91 10.19 3.72 13.55
N LEU A 92 10.30 3.03 14.69
CA LEU A 92 9.69 1.70 14.88
C LEU A 92 8.17 1.76 14.84
N MET A 93 7.55 2.75 15.49
CA MET A 93 6.09 2.94 15.41
C MET A 93 5.64 3.16 13.96
N VAL A 94 6.31 4.05 13.22
CA VAL A 94 6.00 4.28 11.80
C VAL A 94 6.22 3.02 10.97
N THR A 95 7.30 2.27 11.21
CA THR A 95 7.58 1.01 10.52
C THR A 95 6.48 -0.01 10.76
N LEU A 96 6.08 -0.19 12.03
CA LEU A 96 5.03 -1.12 12.42
C LEU A 96 3.69 -0.74 11.76
N MET A 97 3.32 0.54 11.80
CA MET A 97 2.10 1.04 11.15
C MET A 97 2.11 0.74 9.65
N VAL A 98 3.20 1.02 8.94
CA VAL A 98 3.29 0.73 7.51
C VAL A 98 3.31 -0.77 7.25
N THR A 99 3.99 -1.58 8.05
CA THR A 99 3.93 -3.04 7.89
C THR A 99 2.53 -3.61 8.12
N CYS A 100 1.79 -3.12 9.10
CA CYS A 100 0.40 -3.54 9.32
C CYS A 100 -0.49 -3.11 8.15
N PHE A 101 -0.33 -1.88 7.66
CA PHE A 101 -1.01 -1.41 6.45
C PHE A 101 -0.72 -2.34 5.27
N LEU A 102 0.55 -2.69 5.05
CA LEU A 102 0.95 -3.64 4.01
C LEU A 102 0.32 -5.01 4.20
N LEU A 103 0.33 -5.57 5.40
CA LEU A 103 -0.26 -6.87 5.69
C LEU A 103 -1.77 -6.89 5.46
N CYS A 104 -2.47 -5.78 5.74
CA CYS A 104 -3.90 -5.65 5.48
C CYS A 104 -4.21 -5.45 3.98
N TRP A 105 -3.35 -4.71 3.25
CA TRP A 105 -3.58 -4.35 1.85
C TRP A 105 -2.99 -5.33 0.83
N LEU A 106 -1.94 -6.09 1.19
CA LEU A 106 -1.30 -7.06 0.30
C LEU A 106 -2.25 -8.18 -0.15
N PRO A 107 -3.06 -8.81 0.72
CA PRO A 107 -4.01 -9.83 0.29
C PRO A 107 -5.01 -9.27 -0.73
N TYR A 108 -5.41 -8.01 -0.57
CA TYR A 108 -6.33 -7.33 -1.48
C TYR A 108 -5.63 -7.04 -2.82
N GLY A 109 -4.38 -6.57 -2.77
CA GLY A 109 -3.58 -6.36 -3.96
C GLY A 109 -3.23 -7.62 -4.73
N ILE A 110 -2.98 -8.74 -4.05
CA ILE A 110 -2.79 -10.04 -4.70
C ILE A 110 -4.07 -10.46 -5.43
N VAL A 111 -5.24 -10.33 -4.78
CA VAL A 111 -6.53 -10.64 -5.42
C VAL A 111 -6.79 -9.72 -6.61
N ALA A 112 -6.49 -8.42 -6.50
CA ALA A 112 -6.60 -7.47 -7.59
C ALA A 112 -5.68 -7.85 -8.76
N LEU A 113 -4.40 -8.15 -8.51
CA LEU A 113 -3.45 -8.57 -9.54
C LEU A 113 -3.86 -9.91 -10.18
N VAL A 114 -4.38 -10.86 -9.42
CA VAL A 114 -4.93 -12.12 -9.96
C VAL A 114 -6.20 -11.86 -10.79
N ALA A 115 -7.07 -10.94 -10.39
CA ALA A 115 -8.22 -10.53 -11.19
C ALA A 115 -7.80 -9.88 -12.52
N THR A 116 -6.73 -9.06 -12.48
CA THR A 116 -6.22 -8.34 -13.64
C THR A 116 -5.45 -9.24 -14.62
N PHE A 117 -4.51 -10.06 -14.12
CA PHE A 117 -3.59 -10.88 -14.94
C PHE A 117 -3.96 -12.36 -15.02
N GLY A 118 -4.82 -12.86 -14.14
CA GLY A 118 -5.20 -14.27 -14.05
C GLY A 118 -6.24 -14.71 -15.09
N ARG A 119 -6.49 -16.03 -15.09
CA ARG A 119 -7.55 -16.65 -15.90
C ARG A 119 -8.93 -16.25 -15.36
N PRO A 120 -9.90 -15.90 -16.23
CA PRO A 120 -11.26 -15.61 -15.79
C PRO A 120 -11.85 -16.84 -15.05
N GLY A 121 -12.38 -16.63 -13.84
CA GLY A 121 -12.97 -17.68 -13.00
C GLY A 121 -12.13 -18.18 -11.82
N LEU A 122 -10.88 -17.70 -11.63
CA LEU A 122 -10.01 -18.14 -10.53
C LEU A 122 -10.29 -17.42 -9.18
N VAL A 123 -11.01 -16.30 -9.19
CA VAL A 123 -11.29 -15.48 -8.01
C VAL A 123 -12.64 -15.87 -7.42
N SER A 124 -12.63 -16.69 -6.36
CA SER A 124 -13.84 -17.02 -5.60
C SER A 124 -14.22 -15.88 -4.66
N ALA A 125 -15.52 -15.56 -4.55
CA ALA A 125 -16.07 -14.43 -3.79
C ALA A 125 -15.61 -14.36 -2.31
N ILE A 126 -15.20 -15.48 -1.72
CA ILE A 126 -14.68 -15.57 -0.34
C ILE A 126 -13.24 -15.01 -0.24
N ALA A 127 -12.42 -15.20 -1.28
CA ALA A 127 -11.05 -14.68 -1.34
C ALA A 127 -11.00 -13.15 -1.46
N SER A 128 -12.06 -12.52 -1.96
CA SER A 128 -12.18 -11.06 -2.02
C SER A 128 -12.68 -10.42 -0.73
N ILE A 129 -13.51 -11.10 0.08
CA ILE A 129 -14.18 -10.46 1.23
C ILE A 129 -13.22 -10.20 2.38
N VAL A 130 -12.42 -11.19 2.79
CA VAL A 130 -11.51 -11.05 3.95
C VAL A 130 -10.45 -9.95 3.73
N PRO A 131 -9.77 -9.89 2.57
CA PRO A 131 -8.84 -8.81 2.27
C PRO A 131 -9.49 -7.44 2.14
N SER A 132 -10.68 -7.38 1.54
CA SER A 132 -11.39 -6.11 1.35
C SER A 132 -11.83 -5.50 2.68
N VAL A 133 -12.26 -6.32 3.63
CA VAL A 133 -12.62 -5.87 4.98
C VAL A 133 -11.37 -5.38 5.72
N LEU A 134 -10.29 -6.17 5.71
CA LEU A 134 -9.04 -5.78 6.38
C LEU A 134 -8.44 -4.48 5.82
N ALA A 135 -8.46 -4.29 4.50
CA ALA A 135 -8.00 -3.07 3.85
C ALA A 135 -8.88 -1.85 4.15
N LYS A 136 -10.21 -2.05 4.29
CA LYS A 136 -11.17 -0.96 4.58
C LYS A 136 -11.29 -0.64 6.08
N SER A 137 -10.81 -1.53 6.98
CA SER A 137 -10.85 -1.35 8.44
C SER A 137 -9.56 -0.81 9.06
N SER A 138 -8.47 -0.70 8.28
CA SER A 138 -7.18 -0.16 8.72
C SER A 138 -7.17 1.37 8.71
#